data_AF-A0A9Q2EF52-F1
#
_entry.id   AF-A0A9Q2EF52-F1
#
_cell.length_a   1.000
_cell.length_b   1.000
_cell.length_c   1.000
_cell.angle_alpha   90.00
_cell.angle_beta   90.00
_cell.angle_gamma   90.00
#
_symmetry.space_group_name_H-M   'P 1'
#
loop_
_entity.id
_entity.type
_entity.pdbx_description
1 polymer ?
#
loop_
_entity_poly.entity_id
_entity_poly.type
_entity_poly.pdbx_seq_one_letter_code
_entity_poly.pdbx_strand_id
1 'polypeptide(L)'
;MAKGYILHLYDLTTCGGRVLEGAPNRRTNGTSVARMGDRVTCGKDGNIYRIVGGIGWIKTDGRLVAGSLDSFSSCPCNAKIIPQITVQTYESRSESRTSAPITVTTPPTI
;
A
#
# COMPACT_ATOMS: atom_id res chain seq x y z
N MET A 1 -15.65 -8.35 5.34
CA MET A 1 -14.94 -7.24 4.67
C MET A 1 -14.33 -6.37 5.76
N ALA A 2 -13.07 -5.97 5.64
CA ALA A 2 -12.42 -5.09 6.61
C ALA A 2 -12.41 -3.66 6.08
N LYS A 3 -12.66 -2.68 6.95
CA LYS A 3 -12.60 -1.26 6.58
C LYS A 3 -11.15 -0.79 6.65
N GLY A 4 -10.65 -0.24 5.55
CA GLY A 4 -9.32 0.34 5.40
C GLY A 4 -9.38 1.84 5.16
N TYR A 5 -8.23 2.50 5.34
CA TYR A 5 -8.05 3.94 5.14
C TYR A 5 -6.97 4.21 4.10
N ILE A 6 -7.17 5.23 3.28
CA ILE A 6 -6.14 5.71 2.36
C ILE A 6 -5.00 6.30 3.19
N LEU A 7 -3.77 5.98 2.80
CA LEU A 7 -2.57 6.51 3.45
C LEU A 7 -2.11 7.80 2.78
N HIS A 8 -1.46 8.66 3.54
CA HIS A 8 -1.05 9.99 3.11
C HIS A 8 0.40 10.29 3.47
N LEU A 9 0.91 11.35 2.85
CA LEU A 9 2.17 11.97 3.24
C LEU A 9 2.15 12.29 4.75
N TYR A 10 3.26 12.03 5.42
CA TYR A 10 3.45 12.17 6.87
C TYR A 10 2.73 11.17 7.77
N ASP A 11 2.03 10.17 7.22
CA ASP A 11 1.54 9.08 8.04
C ASP A 11 2.69 8.36 8.76
N LEU A 12 2.44 8.03 10.02
CA LEU A 12 3.42 7.37 10.87
C LEU A 12 3.47 5.88 10.57
N THR A 13 4.55 5.23 10.97
CA THR A 13 4.68 3.77 10.92
C THR A 13 4.78 3.21 12.33
N THR A 14 4.39 1.95 12.51
CA THR A 14 4.46 1.27 13.82
C THR A 14 5.87 1.14 14.37
N CYS A 15 6.91 1.26 13.53
CA CYS A 15 8.30 1.27 13.98
C CYS A 15 8.84 2.66 14.33
N GLY A 16 8.01 3.70 14.32
CA GLY A 16 8.39 5.10 14.64
C GLY A 16 8.89 5.92 13.44
N GLY A 17 8.85 5.37 12.23
CA GLY A 17 9.16 6.10 11.00
C GLY A 17 7.93 6.82 10.41
N ARG A 18 8.06 7.43 9.23
CA ARG A 18 6.99 8.18 8.57
C ARG A 18 7.06 8.18 7.05
N VAL A 19 5.93 8.39 6.37
CA VAL A 19 5.86 8.56 4.92
C VAL A 19 6.42 9.93 4.52
N LEU A 20 7.28 9.94 3.50
CA LEU A 20 8.00 11.11 3.01
C LEU A 20 7.53 11.62 1.65
N GLU A 21 6.81 10.80 0.90
CA GLU A 21 6.33 11.14 -0.44
C GLU A 21 4.86 10.76 -0.64
N GLY A 22 4.23 11.43 -1.60
CA GLY A 22 2.88 11.14 -2.04
C GLY A 22 2.66 11.63 -3.47
N ALA A 23 1.46 11.39 -3.98
CA ALA A 23 1.04 11.80 -5.31
C ALA A 23 0.98 13.33 -5.44
N PRO A 24 1.49 13.91 -6.55
CA PRO A 24 1.42 15.35 -6.78
C PRO A 24 -0.02 15.80 -7.05
N ASN A 25 -0.78 15.00 -7.79
CA ASN A 25 -2.09 15.34 -8.36
C ASN A 25 -3.28 14.79 -7.57
N ARG A 26 -3.04 13.99 -6.52
CA ARG A 26 -4.10 13.35 -5.72
C ARG A 26 -3.88 13.69 -4.25
N ARG A 27 -4.77 14.51 -3.71
CA ARG A 27 -4.71 14.99 -2.33
C ARG A 27 -6.03 14.75 -1.62
N THR A 28 -5.95 14.43 -0.34
CA THR A 28 -7.09 14.32 0.56
C THR A 28 -6.87 15.33 1.67
N ASN A 29 -7.84 16.21 1.90
CA ASN A 29 -7.73 17.25 2.92
C ASN A 29 -6.42 18.06 2.82
N GLY A 30 -6.02 18.42 1.60
CA GLY A 30 -4.77 19.14 1.32
C GLY A 30 -3.48 18.29 1.35
N THR A 31 -3.53 17.05 1.84
CA THR A 31 -2.36 16.16 2.00
C THR A 31 -2.27 15.16 0.85
N SER A 32 -1.09 15.02 0.26
CA SER A 32 -0.85 14.07 -0.84
C SER A 32 -1.10 12.63 -0.42
N VAL A 33 -1.78 11.87 -1.28
CA VAL A 33 -2.05 10.44 -1.08
C VAL A 33 -0.77 9.64 -1.33
N ALA A 34 -0.44 8.73 -0.41
CA ALA A 34 0.71 7.84 -0.56
C ALA A 34 0.41 6.71 -1.56
N ARG A 35 1.43 6.26 -2.28
CA ARG A 35 1.34 5.19 -3.29
C ARG A 35 2.43 4.15 -3.09
N MET A 36 2.23 2.98 -3.67
CA MET A 36 3.23 1.93 -3.71
C MET A 36 4.56 2.46 -4.26
N GLY A 37 5.62 2.28 -3.47
CA GLY A 37 6.99 2.66 -3.74
C GLY A 37 7.34 4.11 -3.40
N ASP A 38 6.42 4.89 -2.82
CA ASP A 38 6.76 6.20 -2.26
C ASP A 38 7.70 6.01 -1.05
N ARG A 39 8.57 6.99 -0.77
CA ARG A 39 9.58 6.90 0.30
C ARG A 39 8.95 6.93 1.69
N VAL A 40 9.51 6.14 2.59
CA VAL A 40 9.14 6.06 4.01
C VAL A 40 10.40 5.90 4.85
N THR A 41 10.51 6.55 6.01
CA THR A 41 11.62 6.30 6.95
C THR A 41 11.32 5.11 7.83
N CYS A 42 12.35 4.41 8.31
CA CYS A 42 12.20 3.49 9.41
C CYS A 42 12.61 4.17 10.72
N GLY A 43 11.82 4.01 11.78
CA GLY A 43 12.13 4.60 13.08
C GLY A 43 13.19 3.85 13.90
N LYS A 44 13.58 2.63 13.48
CA LYS A 44 14.62 1.86 14.18
C LYS A 44 16.04 2.17 13.71
N ASP A 45 16.24 2.14 12.40
CA ASP A 45 17.55 2.32 11.77
C ASP A 45 17.71 3.68 11.07
N GLY A 46 16.64 4.48 10.97
CA GLY A 46 16.67 5.84 10.40
C GLY A 46 16.78 5.91 8.87
N ASN A 47 16.98 4.77 8.20
CA ASN A 47 17.13 4.72 6.75
C ASN A 47 15.80 4.93 6.00
N ILE A 48 15.93 5.23 4.72
CA ILE A 48 14.80 5.41 3.80
C ILE A 48 14.51 4.09 3.09
N TYR A 49 13.25 3.70 3.17
CA TYR A 49 12.65 2.53 2.55
C TYR A 49 11.50 2.95 1.64
N ARG A 50 10.76 1.97 1.12
CA ARG A 50 9.62 2.19 0.21
C ARG A 50 8.36 1.54 0.75
N ILE A 51 7.22 2.14 0.43
CA ILE A 51 5.92 1.49 0.66
C ILE A 51 5.77 0.31 -0.30
N VAL A 52 5.36 -0.84 0.21
CA VAL A 52 5.08 -2.05 -0.56
C VAL A 52 3.60 -2.38 -0.42
N GLY A 53 3.00 -2.85 -1.50
CA GLY A 53 1.56 -3.14 -1.56
C GLY A 53 0.70 -1.88 -1.73
N GLY A 54 -0.61 -2.08 -1.84
CA GLY A 54 -1.58 -1.05 -2.14
C GLY A 54 -2.92 -1.65 -2.56
N ILE A 55 -3.91 -0.79 -2.70
CA ILE A 55 -5.30 -1.19 -2.98
C ILE A 55 -5.38 -1.66 -4.43
N GLY A 56 -5.69 -2.95 -4.64
CA GLY A 56 -5.56 -3.61 -5.94
C GLY A 56 -6.34 -2.97 -7.11
N TRP A 57 -7.42 -2.24 -6.82
CA TRP A 57 -8.28 -1.61 -7.82
C TRP A 57 -8.17 -0.08 -7.89
N ILE A 58 -7.33 0.55 -7.05
CA ILE A 58 -7.18 2.01 -7.02
C ILE A 58 -5.76 2.38 -7.42
N LYS A 59 -5.63 3.08 -8.56
CA LYS A 59 -4.35 3.58 -9.07
C LYS A 59 -4.35 5.09 -9.20
N THR A 60 -3.17 5.68 -9.07
CA THR A 60 -2.91 7.11 -9.28
C THR A 60 -1.53 7.24 -9.89
N ASP A 61 -1.43 7.95 -11.02
CA ASP A 61 -0.19 8.07 -11.82
C ASP A 61 0.44 6.70 -12.14
N GLY A 62 -0.40 5.71 -12.48
CA GLY A 62 0.04 4.34 -12.81
C GLY A 62 0.46 3.46 -11.61
N ARG A 63 0.51 4.00 -10.40
CA ARG A 63 0.92 3.28 -9.17
C ARG A 63 -0.28 2.99 -8.28
N LEU A 64 -0.27 1.86 -7.57
CA LEU A 64 -1.33 1.51 -6.62
C LEU A 64 -1.35 2.52 -5.46
N VAL A 65 -2.54 2.95 -5.07
CA VAL A 65 -2.71 3.80 -3.88
C VAL A 65 -2.42 2.97 -2.64
N ALA A 66 -1.66 3.53 -1.70
CA ALA A 66 -1.33 2.86 -0.46
C ALA A 66 -2.53 2.86 0.49
N GLY A 67 -2.83 1.70 1.07
CA GLY A 67 -3.96 1.51 1.96
C GLY A 67 -3.54 0.88 3.27
N SER A 68 -4.21 1.22 4.37
CA SER A 68 -3.85 0.76 5.71
C SER A 68 -3.94 -0.75 5.94
N LEU A 69 -4.65 -1.48 5.07
CA LEU A 69 -4.79 -2.94 5.13
C LEU A 69 -3.78 -3.67 4.25
N ASP A 70 -3.48 -3.10 3.09
CA ASP A 70 -2.73 -3.77 2.01
C ASP A 70 -1.31 -3.23 1.83
N SER A 71 -0.90 -2.21 2.61
CA SER A 71 0.41 -1.57 2.49
C SER A 71 1.24 -1.63 3.76
N PHE A 72 2.55 -1.80 3.57
CA PHE A 72 3.56 -1.87 4.64
C PHE A 72 4.88 -1.24 4.17
N SER A 73 5.75 -0.89 5.11
CA SER A 73 7.10 -0.42 4.80
C SER A 73 8.00 -1.59 4.44
N SER A 74 8.84 -1.43 3.41
CA SER A 74 9.87 -2.40 3.02
C SER A 74 11.04 -2.50 4.00
N CYS A 75 10.98 -1.78 5.12
CA CYS A 75 11.99 -1.87 6.17
C CYS A 75 12.01 -3.27 6.80
N PRO A 76 13.13 -3.69 7.43
CA PRO A 76 13.22 -4.98 8.10
C PRO A 76 12.21 -5.15 9.25
N CYS A 77 11.61 -4.06 9.73
CA CYS A 77 10.53 -4.12 10.73
C CYS A 77 9.19 -4.57 10.14
N ASN A 78 9.04 -4.58 8.81
CA ASN A 78 7.78 -4.77 8.10
C ASN A 78 6.65 -3.92 8.72
N ALA A 79 6.95 -2.63 8.91
CA ALA A 79 6.11 -1.75 9.71
C ALA A 79 4.81 -1.41 8.98
N LYS A 80 3.69 -1.50 9.70
CA LYS A 80 2.41 -1.00 9.20
C LYS A 80 2.41 0.53 9.22
N ILE A 81 1.66 1.11 8.30
CA ILE A 81 1.50 2.56 8.19
C ILE A 81 0.17 2.93 8.86
N ILE A 82 0.22 3.91 9.77
CA ILE A 82 -0.87 4.33 10.64
C ILE A 82 -1.55 5.56 10.00
N PRO A 83 -2.79 5.41 9.48
CA PRO A 83 -3.49 6.51 8.84
C PRO A 83 -3.79 7.61 9.84
N GLN A 84 -3.35 8.85 9.55
CA GLN A 84 -3.72 10.03 10.34
C GLN A 84 -5.03 10.65 9.83
N ILE A 85 -5.30 10.55 8.53
CA ILE A 85 -6.50 11.10 7.90
C ILE A 85 -7.50 9.96 7.65
N THR A 86 -8.57 9.92 8.45
CA THR A 86 -9.55 8.80 8.44
C THR A 86 -10.82 9.10 7.64
N VAL A 87 -10.87 10.21 6.90
CA VAL A 87 -12.06 10.62 6.12
C VAL A 87 -12.28 9.80 4.86
N GLN A 88 -11.20 9.28 4.25
CA GLN A 88 -11.28 8.48 3.03
C GLN A 88 -11.03 7.01 3.34
N THR A 89 -12.07 6.20 3.15
CA THR A 89 -12.07 4.77 3.48
C THR A 89 -12.33 3.91 2.25
N TYR A 90 -11.91 2.65 2.33
CA TYR A 90 -12.23 1.62 1.35
C TYR A 90 -12.55 0.33 2.11
N GLU A 91 -13.27 -0.57 1.46
CA GLU A 91 -13.45 -1.92 2.00
C GLU A 91 -12.44 -2.84 1.34
N SER A 92 -11.78 -3.68 2.13
CA SER A 92 -11.02 -4.78 1.55
C SER A 92 -12.00 -5.68 0.82
N ARG A 93 -11.85 -5.71 -0.51
CA ARG A 93 -12.39 -6.79 -1.30
C ARG A 93 -11.54 -7.98 -0.90
N SER A 94 -12.06 -8.82 -0.01
CA SER A 94 -11.49 -10.13 0.22
C SER A 94 -11.34 -10.75 -1.16
N GLU A 95 -10.10 -10.87 -1.63
CA GLU A 95 -9.82 -11.78 -2.72
C GLU A 95 -10.28 -13.14 -2.20
N SER A 96 -11.48 -13.54 -2.62
CA SER A 96 -11.74 -14.93 -2.87
C SER A 96 -10.59 -15.36 -3.78
N ARG A 97 -9.52 -15.90 -3.19
CA ARG A 97 -8.56 -16.74 -3.89
C ARG A 97 -9.33 -17.96 -4.34
N THR A 98 -10.18 -17.81 -5.36
CA THR A 98 -10.44 -18.90 -6.28
C THR A 98 -9.15 -19.01 -7.07
N SER A 99 -8.18 -19.71 -6.46
CA SER A 99 -7.12 -20.32 -7.24
C SER A 99 -7.83 -21.32 -8.15
N ALA A 100 -8.23 -20.89 -9.34
CA ALA A 100 -8.49 -21.83 -10.40
C ALA A 100 -7.14 -22.49 -10.69
N PRO A 101 -7.01 -23.82 -10.59
CA PRO A 101 -5.78 -24.48 -11.00
C PRO A 101 -5.59 -24.19 -12.49
N ILE A 102 -4.49 -23.51 -12.80
CA ILE A 102 -3.96 -23.42 -14.17
C ILE A 102 -3.72 -24.86 -14.62
N THR A 103 -4.64 -25.40 -15.41
CA THR A 103 -4.47 -26.69 -16.07
C THR A 103 -3.45 -26.47 -17.18
N VAL A 104 -2.19 -26.80 -16.89
CA VAL A 104 -1.14 -26.87 -17.92
C VAL A 104 -1.50 -28.05 -18.82
N THR A 105 -2.11 -27.77 -19.96
CA THR A 105 -2.31 -28.76 -21.01
C THR A 105 -1.05 -28.73 -21.89
N THR A 106 -0.15 -29.68 -21.68
CA THR A 106 0.95 -29.92 -22.63
C THR A 106 0.41 -30.58 -23.90
N PRO A 107 0.77 -30.12 -25.11
CA PRO A 107 0.37 -30.80 -26.34
C PRO A 107 1.19 -32.09 -26.51
N PRO A 108 0.57 -33.23 -26.92
CA PRO A 108 1.33 -34.39 -27.35
C PRO A 108 1.93 -34.14 -28.74
N THR A 109 3.24 -34.28 -28.82
CA THR A 109 4.01 -34.35 -30.07
C THR A 109 3.65 -35.64 -30.82
N ILE A 110 3.32 -35.52 -32.10
CA ILE A 110 3.33 -36.63 -33.08
C ILE A 110 4.61 -36.52 -33.88
#